data_AF-A0A836ZQW0-F1
#
_entry.id   AF-A0A836ZQW0-F1
#
_cell.length_a   1.000
_cell.length_b   1.000
_cell.length_c   1.000
_cell.angle_alpha   90.00
_cell.angle_beta   90.00
_cell.angle_gamma   90.00
#
_symmetry.space_group_name_H-M   'P 1'
#
loop_
_entity.id
_entity.type
_entity.pdbx_description
1 polymer ?
#
loop_
_entity_poly.entity_id
_entity_poly.type
_entity_poly.pdbx_seq_one_letter_code
_entity_poly.pdbx_strand_id
1 'polypeptide(L)'
;AAGRADERFSIAHEVWPRLRKPELLLLAGLFHDIAKGRGGDHSELGAVDARAFCLAHRLSEGDTELVTWLVEQHLRMSVTAQKQDISDAEVIHRFATLVGTRERLDYLYLLTCADIAGTSPKLWNAWKDRLLADLYFAARRALREGLEHPPPREERLREARESARALMQAQGHDDATIDRQFGGMPDENFLRFRPEQLAWQAASLIEVDIGQTLVKARRAVPDNDALEVFVYSPDRDGLFAAIVATLDRKGYGIHRARVLDAPHDAIFMT
;
A
#
# COMPACT_ATOMS: atom_id res chain seq x y z
N ALA A 1 4.22 -25.63 -21.01
CA ALA A 1 2.93 -25.01 -21.37
C ALA A 1 3.09 -23.50 -21.24
N ALA A 2 3.14 -22.78 -22.36
CA ALA A 2 3.18 -21.32 -22.34
C ALA A 2 1.78 -20.82 -21.98
N GLY A 3 1.52 -20.67 -20.69
CA GLY A 3 0.31 -20.03 -20.20
C GLY A 3 0.31 -18.58 -20.68
N ARG A 4 -0.76 -18.20 -21.37
CA ARG A 4 -1.03 -16.79 -21.69
C ARG A 4 -0.95 -16.02 -20.37
N ALA A 5 -0.09 -14.99 -20.30
CA ALA A 5 0.12 -14.24 -19.07
C ALA A 5 -1.24 -13.75 -18.56
N ASP A 6 -1.63 -14.21 -17.37
CA ASP A 6 -2.82 -13.69 -16.72
C ASP A 6 -2.46 -12.30 -16.22
N GLU A 7 -3.06 -11.25 -16.78
CA GLU A 7 -2.84 -9.87 -16.36
C GLU A 7 -3.04 -9.70 -14.84
N ARG A 8 -3.85 -10.58 -14.22
CA ARG A 8 -4.16 -10.58 -12.79
C ARG A 8 -2.98 -10.95 -11.89
N PHE A 9 -1.81 -11.32 -12.41
CA PHE A 9 -0.64 -11.70 -11.61
C PHE A 9 0.68 -11.18 -12.21
N SER A 10 0.65 -10.05 -12.92
CA SER A 10 1.79 -9.53 -13.66
C SER A 10 3.07 -9.43 -12.79
N ILE A 11 2.95 -8.86 -11.60
CA ILE A 11 4.10 -8.71 -10.68
C ILE A 11 4.54 -10.08 -10.13
N ALA A 12 3.62 -10.98 -9.80
CA ALA A 12 3.97 -12.33 -9.36
C ALA A 12 4.74 -13.11 -10.45
N HIS A 13 4.38 -12.93 -11.73
CA HIS A 13 5.12 -13.50 -12.87
C HIS A 13 6.54 -12.92 -13.00
N GLU A 14 6.76 -11.67 -12.63
CA GLU A 14 8.11 -11.07 -12.60
C GLU A 14 8.95 -11.50 -11.40
N VAL A 15 8.31 -11.79 -10.26
CA VAL A 15 8.98 -12.16 -9.00
C VAL A 15 9.33 -13.65 -8.98
N TRP A 16 8.47 -14.53 -9.49
CA TRP A 16 8.69 -15.99 -9.47
C TRP A 16 10.06 -16.44 -10.00
N PRO A 17 10.57 -15.94 -11.15
CA PRO A 17 11.89 -16.34 -11.66
C PRO A 17 13.07 -15.91 -10.78
N ARG A 18 12.84 -15.06 -9.78
CA ARG A 18 13.87 -14.58 -8.84
C ARG A 18 14.09 -15.53 -7.67
N LEU A 19 13.16 -16.47 -7.43
CA LEU A 19 13.28 -17.46 -6.37
C LEU A 19 14.43 -18.42 -6.68
N ARG A 20 15.38 -18.54 -5.74
CA ARG A 20 16.51 -19.47 -5.88
C ARG A 20 16.08 -20.93 -5.74
N LYS A 21 15.11 -21.18 -4.84
CA LYS A 21 14.57 -22.50 -4.50
C LYS A 21 13.04 -22.45 -4.44
N PRO A 22 12.33 -22.46 -5.58
CA PRO A 22 10.87 -22.37 -5.62
C PRO A 22 10.17 -23.45 -4.79
N GLU A 23 10.79 -24.61 -4.61
CA GLU A 23 10.31 -25.72 -3.78
C GLU A 23 10.06 -25.33 -2.31
N LEU A 24 10.80 -24.36 -1.76
CA LEU A 24 10.59 -23.88 -0.39
C LEU A 24 9.28 -23.11 -0.25
N LEU A 25 8.85 -22.41 -1.32
CA LEU A 25 7.56 -21.73 -1.36
C LEU A 25 6.41 -22.74 -1.37
N LEU A 26 6.58 -23.87 -2.08
CA LEU A 26 5.58 -24.95 -2.09
C LEU A 26 5.45 -25.60 -0.72
N LEU A 27 6.57 -25.81 -0.02
CA LEU A 27 6.55 -26.29 1.37
C LEU A 27 5.86 -25.29 2.28
N ALA A 28 6.20 -24.01 2.24
CA ALA A 28 5.52 -22.99 3.03
C ALA A 28 4.01 -22.95 2.72
N GLY A 29 3.61 -23.05 1.45
CA GLY A 29 2.21 -23.12 1.03
C GLY A 29 1.47 -24.36 1.56
N LEU A 30 2.13 -25.50 1.67
CA LEU A 30 1.53 -26.70 2.29
C LEU A 30 1.27 -26.52 3.79
N PHE A 31 2.15 -25.78 4.48
CA PHE A 31 2.13 -25.63 5.93
C PHE A 31 1.45 -24.36 6.45
N HIS A 32 1.23 -23.33 5.62
CA HIS A 32 0.82 -21.99 6.07
C HIS A 32 -0.36 -21.99 7.05
N ASP A 33 -1.32 -22.89 6.83
CA ASP A 33 -2.56 -23.01 7.59
C ASP A 33 -2.71 -24.33 8.37
N ILE A 34 -1.66 -25.15 8.47
CA ILE A 34 -1.72 -26.53 8.97
C ILE A 34 -2.23 -26.66 10.41
N ALA A 35 -2.07 -25.60 11.21
CA ALA A 35 -2.47 -25.56 12.60
C ALA A 35 -3.82 -24.84 12.84
N LYS A 36 -4.57 -24.49 11.78
CA LYS A 36 -5.91 -23.93 11.93
C LYS A 36 -6.81 -24.86 12.75
N GLY A 37 -7.58 -24.28 13.67
CA GLY A 37 -8.50 -25.00 14.55
C GLY A 37 -7.88 -25.63 15.80
N ARG A 38 -6.56 -25.49 16.03
CA ARG A 38 -5.88 -26.04 17.22
C ARG A 38 -5.92 -25.14 18.47
N GLY A 39 -6.48 -23.93 18.35
CA GLY A 39 -6.45 -22.90 19.40
C GLY A 39 -5.09 -22.18 19.47
N GLY A 40 -5.07 -20.91 19.89
CA GLY A 40 -3.86 -20.06 19.83
C GLY A 40 -3.60 -19.48 18.43
N ASP A 41 -2.39 -18.95 18.20
CA ASP A 41 -1.97 -18.44 16.89
C ASP A 41 -1.54 -19.60 15.98
N HIS A 42 -2.33 -19.85 14.93
CA HIS A 42 -2.07 -20.93 13.98
C HIS A 42 -0.79 -20.73 13.16
N SER A 43 -0.34 -19.48 12.99
CA SER A 43 0.89 -19.18 12.26
C SER A 43 2.11 -19.64 13.08
N GLU A 44 2.12 -19.32 14.39
CA GLU A 44 3.18 -19.75 15.31
C GLU A 44 3.21 -21.28 15.47
N LEU A 45 2.04 -21.89 15.67
CA LEU A 45 1.93 -23.35 15.78
C LEU A 45 2.30 -24.06 14.47
N GLY A 46 1.88 -23.52 13.32
CA GLY A 46 2.24 -24.04 12.00
C GLY A 46 3.74 -23.95 11.73
N ALA A 47 4.40 -22.89 12.23
CA ALA A 47 5.85 -22.73 12.11
C ALA A 47 6.60 -23.83 12.87
N VAL A 48 6.12 -24.24 14.05
CA VAL A 48 6.69 -25.38 14.80
C VAL A 48 6.58 -26.67 13.99
N ASP A 49 5.40 -26.95 13.41
CA ASP A 49 5.18 -28.14 12.57
C ASP A 49 6.09 -28.13 11.33
N ALA A 50 6.18 -26.98 10.65
CA ALA A 50 7.02 -26.80 9.46
C ALA A 50 8.49 -27.00 9.78
N ARG A 51 8.97 -26.47 10.91
CA ARG A 51 10.36 -26.65 11.37
C ARG A 51 10.66 -28.11 11.64
N ALA A 52 9.77 -28.81 12.36
CA ALA A 52 9.94 -30.24 12.65
C ALA A 52 10.00 -31.07 11.36
N PHE A 53 9.15 -30.76 10.39
CA PHE A 53 9.16 -31.40 9.07
C PHE A 53 10.49 -31.17 8.33
N CYS A 54 10.96 -29.93 8.26
CA CYS A 54 12.20 -29.57 7.55
C CYS A 54 13.42 -30.31 8.15
N LEU A 55 13.51 -30.38 9.48
CA LEU A 55 14.57 -31.11 10.18
C LEU A 55 14.52 -32.62 9.91
N ALA A 56 13.33 -33.22 9.96
CA ALA A 56 13.15 -34.64 9.66
C ALA A 56 13.59 -34.99 8.21
N HIS A 57 13.43 -34.04 7.28
CA HIS A 57 13.81 -34.18 5.88
C HIS A 57 15.22 -33.67 5.57
N ARG A 58 16.01 -33.30 6.59
CA ARG A 58 17.41 -32.87 6.47
C ARG A 58 17.59 -31.66 5.55
N LEU A 59 16.63 -30.73 5.56
CA LEU A 59 16.82 -29.42 4.92
C LEU A 59 17.95 -28.67 5.63
N SER A 60 18.62 -27.78 4.91
CA SER A 60 19.63 -26.91 5.52
C SER A 60 19.01 -25.99 6.57
N GLU A 61 19.83 -25.46 7.48
CA GLU A 61 19.38 -24.53 8.52
C GLU A 61 18.71 -23.30 7.89
N GLY A 62 19.35 -22.67 6.90
CA GLY A 62 18.78 -21.51 6.20
C GLY A 62 17.47 -21.79 5.47
N ASP A 63 17.33 -22.96 4.83
CA ASP A 63 16.07 -23.35 4.18
C ASP A 63 14.96 -23.59 5.22
N THR A 64 15.32 -24.24 6.33
CA THR A 64 14.40 -24.50 7.45
C THR A 64 13.91 -23.19 8.06
N GLU A 65 14.81 -22.24 8.31
CA GLU A 65 14.48 -20.91 8.83
C GLU A 65 13.57 -20.15 7.87
N LEU A 66 13.84 -20.19 6.57
CA LEU A 66 13.01 -19.51 5.58
C LEU A 66 11.59 -20.09 5.55
N VAL A 67 11.43 -21.41 5.48
CA VAL A 67 10.11 -22.06 5.47
C VAL A 67 9.35 -21.77 6.77
N THR A 68 10.03 -21.91 7.91
CA THR A 68 9.43 -21.65 9.23
C THR A 68 8.95 -20.20 9.33
N TRP A 69 9.79 -19.24 8.94
CA TRP A 69 9.46 -17.82 8.94
C TRP A 69 8.31 -17.49 7.99
N LEU A 70 8.26 -18.09 6.79
CA LEU A 70 7.17 -17.88 5.85
C LEU A 70 5.83 -18.34 6.42
N VAL A 71 5.80 -19.51 7.07
CA VAL A 71 4.58 -20.02 7.73
C VAL A 71 4.18 -19.12 8.89
N GLU A 72 5.12 -18.68 9.71
CA GLU A 72 4.82 -17.79 10.85
C GLU A 72 4.30 -16.41 10.38
N GLN A 73 4.84 -15.87 9.30
CA GLN A 73 4.53 -14.52 8.83
C GLN A 73 3.51 -14.46 7.67
N HIS A 74 2.90 -15.58 7.27
CA HIS A 74 2.10 -15.67 6.04
C HIS A 74 0.94 -14.65 5.98
N LEU A 75 0.37 -14.26 7.13
CA LEU A 75 -0.69 -13.24 7.18
C LEU A 75 -0.19 -11.79 7.13
N ARG A 76 1.09 -11.54 7.42
CA ARG A 76 1.62 -10.19 7.67
C ARG A 76 1.43 -9.27 6.49
N MET A 77 1.76 -9.74 5.28
CA MET A 77 1.64 -8.91 4.09
C MET A 77 0.19 -8.54 3.79
N SER A 78 -0.73 -9.51 3.85
CA SER A 78 -2.15 -9.29 3.64
C SER A 78 -2.74 -8.31 4.67
N VAL A 79 -2.39 -8.48 5.95
CA VAL A 79 -2.82 -7.60 7.05
C VAL A 79 -2.26 -6.18 6.89
N THR A 80 -0.96 -6.03 6.63
CA THR A 80 -0.34 -4.70 6.44
C THR A 80 -0.94 -3.99 5.24
N ALA A 81 -1.08 -4.68 4.10
CA ALA A 81 -1.63 -4.09 2.89
C ALA A 81 -3.07 -3.59 3.10
N GLN A 82 -3.91 -4.36 3.78
CA GLN A 82 -5.35 -4.10 3.87
C GLN A 82 -5.77 -3.27 5.09
N LYS A 83 -5.04 -3.36 6.21
CA LYS A 83 -5.45 -2.76 7.50
C LYS A 83 -4.58 -1.59 7.94
N GLN A 84 -3.52 -1.25 7.21
CA GLN A 84 -2.62 -0.14 7.54
C GLN A 84 -2.47 0.82 6.37
N ASP A 85 -2.06 2.05 6.65
CA ASP A 85 -1.80 3.04 5.59
C ASP A 85 -0.43 2.78 4.96
N ILE A 86 -0.39 2.06 3.85
CA ILE A 86 0.86 1.71 3.14
C ILE A 86 1.52 2.91 2.41
N SER A 87 0.98 4.13 2.53
CA SER A 87 1.76 5.33 2.19
C SER A 87 2.56 5.90 3.36
N ASP A 88 2.28 5.47 4.58
CA ASP A 88 3.04 5.91 5.75
C ASP A 88 4.43 5.24 5.74
N ALA A 89 5.48 6.06 5.69
CA ALA A 89 6.86 5.59 5.71
C ALA A 89 7.18 4.75 6.95
N GLU A 90 6.54 5.02 8.10
CA GLU A 90 6.73 4.24 9.32
C GLU A 90 6.12 2.84 9.19
N VAL A 91 4.95 2.73 8.55
CA VAL A 91 4.33 1.43 8.24
C VAL A 91 5.23 0.62 7.31
N ILE A 92 5.73 1.25 6.24
CA ILE A 92 6.64 0.62 5.28
C ILE A 92 7.94 0.20 5.96
N HIS A 93 8.54 1.07 6.79
CA HIS A 93 9.77 0.79 7.49
C HIS A 93 9.62 -0.38 8.48
N ARG A 94 8.55 -0.41 9.29
CA ARG A 94 8.26 -1.54 10.19
C ARG A 94 8.08 -2.85 9.42
N PHE A 95 7.33 -2.82 8.32
CA PHE A 95 7.13 -4.02 7.49
C PHE A 95 8.44 -4.47 6.83
N ALA A 96 9.21 -3.57 6.25
CA ALA A 96 10.51 -3.88 5.64
C ALA A 96 11.51 -4.43 6.67
N THR A 97 11.50 -3.89 7.90
CA THR A 97 12.32 -4.37 9.02
C THR A 97 11.93 -5.79 9.44
N LEU A 98 10.63 -6.08 9.55
CA LEU A 98 10.13 -7.43 9.83
C LEU A 98 10.57 -8.42 8.74
N VAL A 99 10.49 -8.03 7.48
CA VAL A 99 10.87 -8.86 6.34
C VAL A 99 12.39 -9.07 6.27
N GLY A 100 13.17 -8.03 6.53
CA GLY A 100 14.62 -8.04 6.71
C GLY A 100 15.43 -8.23 5.42
N THR A 101 15.00 -9.08 4.49
CA THR A 101 15.73 -9.38 3.24
C THR A 101 14.83 -9.39 2.01
N ARG A 102 15.42 -9.09 0.84
CA ARG A 102 14.73 -9.18 -0.44
C ARG A 102 14.23 -10.60 -0.73
N GLU A 103 14.99 -11.62 -0.33
CA GLU A 103 14.58 -13.02 -0.51
C GLU A 103 13.28 -13.29 0.25
N ARG A 104 13.22 -12.99 1.56
CA ARG A 104 12.00 -13.13 2.35
C ARG A 104 10.82 -12.35 1.78
N LEU A 105 11.05 -11.14 1.25
CA LEU A 105 10.03 -10.34 0.60
C LEU A 105 9.44 -11.03 -0.65
N ASP A 106 10.32 -11.53 -1.52
CA ASP A 106 9.91 -12.21 -2.77
C ASP A 106 9.09 -13.47 -2.46
N TYR A 107 9.52 -14.28 -1.49
CA TYR A 107 8.77 -15.48 -1.06
C TYR A 107 7.43 -15.12 -0.38
N LEU A 108 7.41 -14.16 0.54
CA LEU A 108 6.19 -13.78 1.27
C LEU A 108 5.12 -13.19 0.34
N TYR A 109 5.55 -12.38 -0.64
CA TYR A 109 4.65 -11.83 -1.65
C TYR A 109 3.96 -12.92 -2.45
N LEU A 110 4.74 -13.86 -2.99
CA LEU A 110 4.20 -14.97 -3.79
C LEU A 110 3.31 -15.90 -2.97
N LEU A 111 3.68 -16.18 -1.71
CA LEU A 111 2.85 -16.97 -0.78
C LEU A 111 1.50 -16.29 -0.55
N THR A 112 1.52 -14.97 -0.32
CA THR A 112 0.30 -14.17 -0.11
C THR A 112 -0.59 -14.17 -1.34
N CYS A 113 -0.01 -14.02 -2.54
CA CYS A 113 -0.76 -14.10 -3.78
C CYS A 113 -1.42 -15.47 -3.95
N ALA A 114 -0.67 -16.55 -3.68
CA ALA A 114 -1.16 -17.92 -3.80
C ALA A 114 -2.29 -18.22 -2.80
N ASP A 115 -2.16 -17.78 -1.55
CA ASP A 115 -3.20 -17.95 -0.51
C ASP A 115 -4.51 -17.22 -0.89
N ILE A 116 -4.43 -15.94 -1.24
CA ILE A 116 -5.63 -15.17 -1.62
C ILE A 116 -6.29 -15.75 -2.88
N ALA A 117 -5.50 -16.17 -3.87
CA ALA A 117 -6.03 -16.80 -5.07
C ALA A 117 -6.62 -18.20 -4.79
N GLY A 118 -6.01 -18.96 -3.88
CA GLY A 118 -6.41 -20.31 -3.50
C GLY A 118 -7.69 -20.38 -2.66
N THR A 119 -8.00 -19.34 -1.88
CA THR A 119 -9.23 -19.28 -1.06
C THR A 119 -10.49 -19.03 -1.88
N SER A 120 -10.46 -18.10 -2.84
CA SER A 120 -11.56 -17.91 -3.80
C SER A 120 -11.12 -17.07 -5.01
N PRO A 121 -11.39 -17.52 -6.25
CA PRO A 121 -11.12 -16.73 -7.46
C PRO A 121 -11.83 -15.37 -7.49
N LYS A 122 -12.93 -15.21 -6.74
CA LYS A 122 -13.68 -13.95 -6.65
C LYS A 122 -13.02 -12.94 -5.71
N LEU A 123 -12.16 -13.40 -4.79
CA LEU A 123 -11.48 -12.53 -3.84
C LEU A 123 -10.30 -11.81 -4.48
N TRP A 124 -9.73 -12.37 -5.56
CA TRP A 124 -8.67 -11.73 -6.31
C TRP A 124 -9.24 -10.71 -7.30
N ASN A 125 -8.87 -9.44 -7.15
CA ASN A 125 -9.27 -8.37 -8.04
C ASN A 125 -8.08 -7.42 -8.30
N ALA A 126 -8.18 -6.61 -9.36
CA ALA A 126 -7.11 -5.69 -9.77
C ALA A 126 -6.66 -4.74 -8.66
N TRP A 127 -7.54 -4.41 -7.72
CA TRP A 127 -7.21 -3.57 -6.57
C TRP A 127 -6.35 -4.29 -5.53
N LYS A 128 -6.66 -5.55 -5.17
CA LYS A 128 -5.81 -6.32 -4.24
C LYS A 128 -4.43 -6.57 -4.83
N ASP A 129 -4.39 -6.87 -6.13
CA ASP A 129 -3.13 -7.02 -6.86
C ASP A 129 -2.29 -5.73 -6.75
N ARG A 130 -2.91 -4.57 -7.03
CA ARG A 130 -2.29 -3.25 -6.86
C ARG A 130 -1.80 -2.99 -5.44
N LEU A 131 -2.63 -3.26 -4.43
CA LEU A 131 -2.33 -2.97 -3.03
C LEU A 131 -1.12 -3.78 -2.53
N LEU A 132 -1.08 -5.07 -2.88
CA LEU A 132 0.05 -5.95 -2.56
C LEU A 132 1.30 -5.54 -3.33
N ALA A 133 1.16 -5.18 -4.61
CA ALA A 133 2.27 -4.69 -5.44
C ALA A 133 2.85 -3.38 -4.88
N ASP A 134 2.02 -2.42 -4.51
CA ASP A 134 2.44 -1.14 -3.93
C ASP A 134 3.25 -1.35 -2.64
N LEU A 135 2.77 -2.22 -1.73
CA LEU A 135 3.51 -2.59 -0.52
C LEU A 135 4.82 -3.32 -0.85
N TYR A 136 4.80 -4.26 -1.80
CA TYR A 136 5.99 -4.99 -2.25
C TYR A 136 7.06 -4.02 -2.76
N PHE A 137 6.71 -3.08 -3.64
CA PHE A 137 7.66 -2.13 -4.21
C PHE A 137 8.18 -1.13 -3.17
N ALA A 138 7.32 -0.66 -2.27
CA ALA A 138 7.72 0.23 -1.18
C ALA A 138 8.69 -0.46 -0.21
N ALA A 139 8.39 -1.70 0.22
CA ALA A 139 9.26 -2.49 1.07
C ALA A 139 10.59 -2.84 0.38
N ARG A 140 10.55 -3.22 -0.90
CA ARG A 140 11.74 -3.51 -1.71
C ARG A 140 12.63 -2.27 -1.87
N ARG A 141 12.03 -1.09 -1.98
CA ARG A 141 12.75 0.20 -2.02
C ARG A 141 13.45 0.45 -0.69
N ALA A 142 12.73 0.35 0.43
CA ALA A 142 13.30 0.50 1.76
C ALA A 142 14.48 -0.46 2.01
N LEU A 143 14.32 -1.75 1.67
CA LEU A 143 15.39 -2.75 1.80
C LEU A 143 16.64 -2.43 0.95
N ARG A 144 16.48 -1.72 -0.18
CA ARG A 144 17.60 -1.31 -1.05
C ARG A 144 18.29 -0.06 -0.54
N GLU A 145 17.52 0.91 -0.05
CA GLU A 145 18.02 2.18 0.48
C GLU A 145 18.67 2.00 1.86
N GLY A 146 18.34 0.92 2.55
CA GLY A 146 18.81 0.60 3.88
C GLY A 146 17.67 0.70 4.89
N LEU A 147 17.73 -0.11 5.94
CA LEU A 147 16.76 -0.09 7.04
C LEU A 147 17.22 0.87 8.16
N GLU A 148 18.00 1.89 7.81
CA GLU A 148 18.23 3.01 8.72
C GLU A 148 16.90 3.75 8.94
N HIS A 149 16.79 4.47 10.05
CA HIS A 149 15.57 5.19 10.36
C HIS A 149 15.18 6.12 9.20
N PRO A 150 13.90 6.15 8.80
CA PRO A 150 13.46 7.05 7.75
C PRO A 150 13.86 8.49 8.13
N PRO A 151 14.18 9.34 7.14
CA PRO A 151 14.54 10.72 7.41
C PRO A 151 13.49 11.39 8.31
N PRO A 152 13.91 12.30 9.20
CA PRO A 152 13.01 12.98 10.12
C PRO A 152 11.78 13.53 9.38
N ARG A 153 10.63 13.53 10.07
CA ARG A 153 9.35 13.99 9.49
C ARG A 153 9.49 15.35 8.78
N GLU A 154 10.23 16.27 9.38
CA GLU A 154 10.48 17.62 8.86
C GLU A 154 11.24 17.63 7.54
N GLU A 155 12.24 16.76 7.39
CA GLU A 155 13.00 16.63 6.14
C GLU A 155 12.12 16.08 5.02
N ARG A 156 11.33 15.04 5.31
CA ARG A 156 10.38 14.47 4.34
C ARG A 156 9.31 15.50 3.92
N LEU A 157 8.80 16.27 4.87
CA LEU A 157 7.85 17.34 4.60
C LEU A 157 8.46 18.39 3.67
N ARG A 158 9.70 18.80 3.93
CA ARG A 158 10.43 19.75 3.11
C ARG A 158 10.62 19.23 1.68
N GLU A 159 11.10 18.01 1.52
CA GLU A 159 11.31 17.39 0.20
C GLU A 159 10.00 17.24 -0.59
N ALA A 160 8.91 16.84 0.07
CA ALA A 160 7.60 16.71 -0.56
C ALA A 160 7.05 18.07 -1.00
N ARG A 161 7.19 19.11 -0.16
CA ARG A 161 6.83 20.50 -0.51
C ARG A 161 7.68 21.00 -1.67
N GLU A 162 8.99 20.79 -1.67
CA GLU A 162 9.88 21.19 -2.76
C GLU A 162 9.52 20.51 -4.08
N SER A 163 9.26 19.20 -4.06
CA SER A 163 8.86 18.43 -5.24
C SER A 163 7.51 18.88 -5.81
N ALA A 164 6.52 19.11 -4.95
CA ALA A 164 5.21 19.62 -5.38
C ALA A 164 5.30 21.06 -5.89
N ARG A 165 6.14 21.91 -5.27
CA ARG A 165 6.41 23.29 -5.73
C ARG A 165 6.97 23.29 -7.14
N ALA A 166 7.98 22.47 -7.41
CA ALA A 166 8.60 22.41 -8.73
C ALA A 166 7.57 22.07 -9.83
N LEU A 167 6.62 21.18 -9.54
CA LEU A 167 5.53 20.85 -10.46
C LEU A 167 4.55 22.03 -10.67
N MET A 168 4.20 22.77 -9.61
CA MET A 168 3.34 23.95 -9.74
C MET A 168 4.02 25.10 -10.50
N GLN A 169 5.32 25.31 -10.28
CA GLN A 169 6.11 26.28 -11.04
C GLN A 169 6.16 25.91 -12.53
N ALA A 170 6.33 24.62 -12.85
CA ALA A 170 6.27 24.13 -14.22
C ALA A 170 4.88 24.33 -14.88
N GLN A 171 3.81 24.44 -14.08
CA GLN A 171 2.45 24.78 -14.53
C GLN A 171 2.23 26.29 -14.67
N GLY A 172 3.22 27.12 -14.32
CA GLY A 172 3.18 28.58 -14.46
C GLY A 172 2.66 29.34 -13.24
N HIS A 173 2.54 28.69 -12.07
CA HIS A 173 2.16 29.36 -10.83
C HIS A 173 3.36 30.07 -10.19
N ASP A 174 3.13 31.28 -9.66
CA ASP A 174 4.14 32.05 -8.94
C ASP A 174 4.33 31.57 -7.50
N ASP A 175 5.47 31.90 -6.90
CA ASP A 175 5.81 31.45 -5.54
C ASP A 175 4.80 31.95 -4.49
N ALA A 176 4.27 33.17 -4.66
CA ALA A 176 3.27 33.74 -3.75
C ALA A 176 1.96 32.93 -3.75
N THR A 177 1.52 32.43 -4.91
CA THR A 177 0.36 31.55 -5.01
C THR A 177 0.64 30.19 -4.40
N ILE A 178 1.81 29.61 -4.69
CA ILE A 178 2.21 28.30 -4.14
C ILE A 178 2.27 28.34 -2.61
N ASP A 179 2.91 29.36 -2.04
CA ASP A 179 3.04 29.54 -0.59
C ASP A 179 1.67 29.64 0.09
N ARG A 180 0.76 30.41 -0.50
CA ARG A 180 -0.62 30.54 -0.01
C ARG A 180 -1.35 29.20 0.00
N GLN A 181 -1.29 28.44 -1.10
CA GLN A 181 -1.96 27.14 -1.18
C GLN A 181 -1.34 26.14 -0.20
N PHE A 182 -0.01 26.07 -0.14
CA PHE A 182 0.70 25.15 0.72
C PHE A 182 0.55 25.48 2.21
N GLY A 183 0.28 26.73 2.57
CA GLY A 183 -0.07 27.13 3.93
C GLY A 183 -1.48 26.69 4.35
N GLY A 184 -2.40 26.52 3.39
CA GLY A 184 -3.77 26.02 3.62
C GLY A 184 -3.90 24.50 3.60
N MET A 185 -2.82 23.76 3.29
CA MET A 185 -2.82 22.30 3.22
C MET A 185 -2.18 21.69 4.47
N PRO A 186 -2.80 20.66 5.08
CA PRO A 186 -2.22 19.93 6.20
C PRO A 186 -0.88 19.29 5.84
N ASP A 187 0.05 19.21 6.79
CA ASP A 187 1.32 18.51 6.61
C ASP A 187 1.13 17.04 6.21
N GLU A 188 0.09 16.41 6.74
CA GLU A 188 -0.31 15.03 6.44
C GLU A 188 -0.58 14.84 4.94
N ASN A 189 -1.00 15.88 4.21
CA ASN A 189 -1.11 15.77 2.75
C ASN A 189 0.26 15.49 2.14
N PHE A 190 1.25 16.31 2.47
CA PHE A 190 2.60 16.23 1.90
C PHE A 190 3.31 14.92 2.25
N LEU A 191 2.95 14.29 3.37
CA LEU A 191 3.51 13.01 3.77
C LEU A 191 2.81 11.79 3.11
N ARG A 192 1.56 11.92 2.66
CA ARG A 192 0.73 10.78 2.21
C ARG A 192 0.44 10.75 0.72
N PHE A 193 0.64 11.85 0.01
CA PHE A 193 0.33 11.97 -1.42
C PHE A 193 1.59 12.18 -2.25
N ARG A 194 1.54 11.74 -3.51
CA ARG A 194 2.63 11.96 -4.47
C ARG A 194 2.70 13.43 -4.88
N PRO A 195 3.88 13.94 -5.30
CA PRO A 195 4.03 15.33 -5.74
C PRO A 195 2.99 15.77 -6.80
N GLU A 196 2.62 14.90 -7.74
CA GLU A 196 1.63 15.19 -8.79
C GLU A 196 0.19 15.23 -8.28
N GLN A 197 -0.10 14.54 -7.18
CA GLN A 197 -1.38 14.65 -6.47
C GLN A 197 -1.44 15.96 -5.69
N LEU A 198 -0.36 16.28 -4.96
CA LEU A 198 -0.23 17.53 -4.18
C LEU A 198 -0.35 18.77 -5.06
N ALA A 199 0.41 18.83 -6.16
CA ALA A 199 0.35 19.94 -7.09
C ALA A 199 -1.04 20.11 -7.71
N TRP A 200 -1.71 19.00 -8.07
CA TRP A 200 -3.08 19.04 -8.61
C TRP A 200 -4.12 19.52 -7.58
N GLN A 201 -4.04 19.04 -6.34
CA GLN A 201 -4.92 19.47 -5.25
C GLN A 201 -4.72 20.97 -4.97
N ALA A 202 -3.46 21.40 -4.80
CA ALA A 202 -3.11 22.80 -4.55
C ALA A 202 -3.57 23.71 -5.69
N ALA A 203 -3.32 23.34 -6.95
CA ALA A 203 -3.76 24.11 -8.11
C ALA A 203 -5.29 24.20 -8.20
N SER A 204 -6.01 23.14 -7.80
CA SER A 204 -7.47 23.12 -7.84
C SER A 204 -8.12 24.06 -6.81
N LEU A 205 -7.40 24.44 -5.75
CA LEU A 205 -7.89 25.32 -4.68
C LEU A 205 -7.59 26.80 -4.91
N ILE A 206 -6.86 27.16 -5.97
CA ILE A 206 -6.43 28.56 -6.21
C ILE A 206 -7.60 29.53 -6.29
N GLU A 207 -8.70 29.13 -6.91
CA GLU A 207 -9.90 29.94 -7.13
C GLU A 207 -11.03 29.62 -6.14
N VAL A 208 -10.74 28.86 -5.07
CA VAL A 208 -11.76 28.44 -4.09
C VAL A 208 -11.68 29.33 -2.86
N ASP A 209 -12.79 29.98 -2.52
CA ASP A 209 -12.88 30.79 -1.31
C ASP A 209 -13.15 29.93 -0.07
N ILE A 210 -12.74 30.45 1.10
CA ILE A 210 -13.07 29.84 2.40
C ILE A 210 -14.59 29.71 2.53
N GLY A 211 -15.06 28.51 2.91
CA GLY A 211 -16.48 28.22 3.03
C GLY A 211 -17.11 27.60 1.78
N GLN A 212 -16.40 27.58 0.65
CA GLN A 212 -16.90 26.94 -0.58
C GLN A 212 -16.57 25.44 -0.61
N THR A 213 -17.44 24.68 -1.28
CA THR A 213 -17.21 23.27 -1.58
C THR A 213 -16.66 23.12 -3.00
N LEU A 214 -15.54 22.42 -3.14
CA LEU A 214 -14.95 21.99 -4.40
C LEU A 214 -15.01 20.46 -4.50
N VAL A 215 -15.42 19.95 -5.66
CA VAL A 215 -15.26 18.54 -6.03
C VAL A 215 -14.55 18.45 -7.37
N LYS A 216 -13.42 17.75 -7.43
CA LYS A 216 -12.66 17.46 -8.64
C LYS A 216 -12.47 15.96 -8.76
N ALA A 217 -12.52 15.44 -9.99
CA ALA A 217 -12.23 14.05 -10.27
C ALA A 217 -11.27 13.95 -11.46
N ARG A 218 -10.33 13.01 -11.38
CA ARG A 218 -9.45 12.65 -12.49
C ARG A 218 -9.25 11.15 -12.56
N ARG A 219 -8.75 10.64 -13.69
CA ARG A 219 -8.28 9.25 -13.75
C ARG A 219 -7.01 9.12 -12.89
N ALA A 220 -6.99 8.14 -12.01
CA ALA A 220 -5.85 7.87 -11.14
C ALA A 220 -4.65 7.29 -11.93
N VAL A 221 -4.93 6.58 -13.03
CA VAL A 221 -3.95 5.98 -13.94
C VAL A 221 -4.49 6.10 -15.38
N PRO A 222 -3.65 6.40 -16.40
CA PRO A 222 -4.10 6.53 -17.78
C PRO A 222 -4.86 5.30 -18.33
N ASP A 223 -4.41 4.10 -17.95
CA ASP A 223 -4.85 2.82 -18.53
C ASP A 223 -5.91 2.07 -17.68
N ASN A 224 -6.50 2.72 -16.67
CA ASN A 224 -7.56 2.13 -15.85
C ASN A 224 -8.71 3.13 -15.62
N ASP A 225 -9.93 2.63 -15.47
CA ASP A 225 -11.14 3.40 -15.16
C ASP A 225 -11.22 3.84 -13.68
N ALA A 226 -10.17 3.62 -12.90
CA ALA A 226 -10.07 4.09 -11.53
C ALA A 226 -10.03 5.63 -11.46
N LEU A 227 -10.96 6.22 -10.69
CA LEU A 227 -11.03 7.64 -10.45
C LEU A 227 -10.38 8.01 -9.11
N GLU A 228 -9.66 9.13 -9.11
CA GLU A 228 -9.25 9.85 -7.90
C GLU A 228 -10.20 11.05 -7.75
N VAL A 229 -10.93 11.13 -6.63
CA VAL A 229 -11.92 12.17 -6.37
C VAL A 229 -11.44 13.01 -5.20
N PHE A 230 -11.11 14.27 -5.45
CA PHE A 230 -10.74 15.24 -4.44
C PHE A 230 -11.94 16.10 -4.05
N VAL A 231 -12.23 16.19 -2.76
CA VAL A 231 -13.27 17.06 -2.19
C VAL A 231 -12.64 17.98 -1.16
N TYR A 232 -12.90 19.28 -1.30
CA TYR A 232 -12.67 20.28 -0.27
C TYR A 232 -14.02 20.86 0.13
N SER A 233 -14.32 20.95 1.41
CA SER A 233 -15.61 21.45 1.90
C SER A 233 -15.51 21.88 3.35
N PRO A 234 -16.31 22.84 3.83
CA PRO A 234 -16.58 22.99 5.25
C PRO A 234 -17.05 21.67 5.84
N ASP A 235 -16.55 21.35 7.03
CA ASP A 235 -16.94 20.15 7.76
C ASP A 235 -18.38 20.25 8.25
N ARG A 236 -19.07 19.11 8.26
CA ARG A 236 -20.41 18.97 8.83
C ARG A 236 -20.68 17.52 9.16
N ASP A 237 -21.51 17.31 10.18
CA ASP A 237 -21.92 15.99 10.62
C ASP A 237 -22.39 15.10 9.47
N GLY A 238 -21.74 13.95 9.34
CA GLY A 238 -22.09 12.94 8.33
C GLY A 238 -21.64 13.26 6.90
N LEU A 239 -20.82 14.30 6.66
CA LEU A 239 -20.36 14.65 5.31
C LEU A 239 -19.64 13.49 4.61
N PHE A 240 -18.70 12.84 5.29
CA PHE A 240 -18.01 11.68 4.76
C PHE A 240 -18.98 10.55 4.36
N ALA A 241 -19.87 10.18 5.27
CA ALA A 241 -20.87 9.14 5.02
C ALA A 241 -21.80 9.51 3.85
N ALA A 242 -22.18 10.78 3.73
CA ALA A 242 -23.01 11.28 2.63
C ALA A 242 -22.29 11.19 1.27
N ILE A 243 -20.99 11.49 1.22
CA ILE A 243 -20.21 11.37 -0.02
C ILE A 243 -20.08 9.89 -0.41
N VAL A 244 -19.68 9.04 0.53
CA VAL A 244 -19.54 7.59 0.34
C VAL A 244 -20.85 6.98 -0.16
N ALA A 245 -21.97 7.27 0.50
CA ALA A 245 -23.29 6.79 0.11
C ALA A 245 -23.76 7.34 -1.25
N THR A 246 -23.29 8.52 -1.65
CA THR A 246 -23.62 9.08 -2.96
C THR A 246 -22.86 8.39 -4.08
N LEU A 247 -21.58 8.08 -3.86
CA LEU A 247 -20.77 7.31 -4.82
C LEU A 247 -21.30 5.88 -4.96
N ASP A 248 -21.63 5.22 -3.84
CA ASP A 248 -22.20 3.87 -3.83
C ASP A 248 -23.54 3.79 -4.59
N ARG A 249 -24.45 4.74 -4.36
CA ARG A 249 -25.72 4.85 -5.12
C ARG A 249 -25.53 5.08 -6.62
N LYS A 250 -24.38 5.59 -7.03
CA LYS A 250 -24.01 5.78 -8.44
C LYS A 250 -23.29 4.57 -9.03
N GLY A 251 -23.10 3.51 -8.24
CA GLY A 251 -22.46 2.26 -8.66
C GLY A 251 -20.93 2.29 -8.59
N TYR A 252 -20.34 3.28 -7.91
CA TYR A 252 -18.89 3.35 -7.72
C TYR A 252 -18.47 2.59 -6.46
N GLY A 253 -17.55 1.64 -6.62
CA GLY A 253 -16.85 1.02 -5.50
C GLY A 253 -15.79 1.96 -4.93
N ILE A 254 -15.76 2.13 -3.61
CA ILE A 254 -14.75 2.93 -2.93
C ILE A 254 -13.61 2.01 -2.51
N HIS A 255 -12.46 2.19 -3.14
CA HIS A 255 -11.27 1.37 -2.90
C HIS A 255 -10.38 1.90 -1.78
N ARG A 256 -10.31 3.22 -1.65
CA ARG A 256 -9.60 3.94 -0.61
C ARG A 256 -10.30 5.27 -0.44
N ALA A 257 -10.41 5.72 0.79
CA ALA A 257 -10.84 7.07 1.11
C ALA A 257 -9.98 7.59 2.26
N ARG A 258 -9.59 8.85 2.18
CA ARG A 258 -8.85 9.56 3.21
C ARG A 258 -9.59 10.85 3.53
N VAL A 259 -9.68 11.16 4.81
CA VAL A 259 -10.19 12.44 5.31
C VAL A 259 -9.09 13.05 6.14
N LEU A 260 -8.81 14.33 5.90
CA LEU A 260 -7.82 15.12 6.62
C LEU A 260 -8.47 16.45 6.99
N ASP A 261 -8.30 16.85 8.24
CA ASP A 261 -8.77 18.14 8.73
C ASP A 261 -7.86 19.24 8.19
N ALA A 262 -8.46 20.31 7.70
CA ALA A 262 -7.78 21.47 7.17
C ALA A 262 -8.14 22.74 7.93
N PRO A 263 -7.34 23.82 7.77
CA PRO A 263 -7.65 25.10 8.41
C PRO A 263 -9.06 25.59 8.09
N HIS A 264 -9.63 26.37 9.01
CA HIS A 264 -10.95 26.99 8.89
C HIS A 264 -12.12 25.99 8.88
N ASP A 265 -12.04 24.94 9.70
CA ASP A 265 -13.07 23.90 9.85
C ASP A 265 -13.46 23.26 8.51
N ALA A 266 -12.48 23.11 7.61
CA ALA A 266 -12.66 22.45 6.33
C ALA A 266 -12.07 21.05 6.36
N ILE A 267 -12.54 20.18 5.46
CA ILE A 267 -12.00 18.84 5.26
C ILE A 267 -11.44 18.69 3.85
N PHE A 268 -10.36 17.93 3.75
CA PHE A 268 -9.81 17.42 2.50
C PHE A 268 -10.16 15.93 2.45
N MET A 269 -10.93 15.53 1.45
CA MET A 269 -11.22 14.12 1.19
C MET A 269 -10.63 13.70 -0.15
N THR A 270 -10.00 12.54 -0.21
CA THR A 270 -9.48 11.93 -1.45
C THR A 270 -9.73 10.44 -1.50
#